data_AF-A0A7X5Q3A5-F1
#
_entry.id   AF-A0A7X5Q3A5-F1
#
_cell.length_a   1.000
_cell.length_b   1.000
_cell.length_c   1.000
_cell.angle_alpha   90.00
_cell.angle_beta   90.00
_cell.angle_gamma   90.00
#
_symmetry.space_group_name_H-M   'P 1'
#
loop_
_entity.id
_entity.type
_entity.pdbx_description
1 polymer ?
#
loop_
_entity_poly.entity_id
_entity_poly.type
_entity_poly.pdbx_seq_one_letter_code
_entity_poly.pdbx_strand_id
1 'polypeptide(L)'
;MASIVSSFVSQVASYFQALPEAEDSQADKIIERMLAAPTDVKIVEELFQHYQDTKQFCLALKTHFRILSLSDRQSRLSFSLNSSKSLGKDENIKGKTIVVTSRMGKEETLIAIRFFKQLWEKKPQKILLLPLRPHREFFKSVLQGQRLVEVIDGEPQEYDFHIPLSMLSQWLRVDFKQLKKTPYLQLDQSKKREKPRVGVMVKDLQIEGGELIEEKIDAIRTYDVLVVEEGPWAHIAGAMGIKTLVLLSEKPSFWWDDNILYDSVTTVRDWKKNQIQLCQLVKEKMDGPETS
;
A
#
# COMPACT_ATOMS: atom_id res chain seq x y z
N MET A 1 -0.19 -7.97 -29.18
CA MET A 1 0.31 -6.62 -28.81
C MET A 1 -0.14 -5.53 -29.78
N ALA A 2 -0.13 -5.74 -31.11
CA ALA A 2 -0.55 -4.73 -32.08
C ALA A 2 -2.02 -4.23 -31.97
N SER A 3 -3.00 -5.08 -31.62
CA SER A 3 -4.41 -4.62 -31.50
C SER A 3 -4.71 -3.86 -30.20
N ILE A 4 -3.91 -4.07 -29.15
CA ILE A 4 -4.02 -3.35 -27.87
C ILE A 4 -3.47 -1.93 -28.02
N VAL A 5 -2.35 -1.80 -28.76
CA VAL A 5 -1.77 -0.50 -29.11
C VAL A 5 -2.70 0.29 -30.03
N SER A 6 -3.36 -0.35 -31.00
CA SER A 6 -4.34 0.33 -31.88
C SER A 6 -5.59 0.83 -31.13
N SER A 7 -6.15 0.05 -30.20
CA SER A 7 -7.30 0.48 -29.38
C SER A 7 -6.94 1.58 -28.37
N PHE A 8 -5.69 1.59 -27.87
CA PHE A 8 -5.15 2.62 -26.99
C PHE A 8 -4.95 3.94 -27.73
N VAL A 9 -4.37 3.90 -28.93
CA VAL A 9 -4.14 5.09 -29.77
C VAL A 9 -5.47 5.74 -30.20
N SER A 10 -6.49 4.96 -30.58
CA SER A 10 -7.80 5.51 -30.95
C SER A 10 -8.56 6.16 -29.78
N GLN A 11 -8.42 5.65 -28.55
CA GLN A 11 -9.10 6.21 -27.38
C GLN A 11 -8.43 7.50 -26.88
N VAL A 12 -7.10 7.56 -26.96
CA VAL A 12 -6.34 8.78 -26.67
C VAL A 12 -6.66 9.86 -27.71
N ALA A 13 -6.66 9.52 -29.01
CA ALA A 13 -7.02 10.45 -30.08
C ALA A 13 -8.45 11.01 -29.96
N SER A 14 -9.44 10.18 -29.62
CA SER A 14 -10.82 10.65 -29.44
C SER A 14 -11.02 11.60 -28.25
N TYR A 15 -10.14 11.52 -27.25
CA TYR A 15 -10.23 12.37 -26.06
C TYR A 15 -9.57 13.73 -26.29
N PHE A 16 -8.48 13.77 -27.07
CA PHE A 16 -7.87 15.02 -27.51
C PHE A 16 -8.73 15.76 -28.55
N GLN A 17 -9.49 15.05 -29.40
CA GLN A 17 -10.51 15.65 -30.27
C GLN A 17 -11.71 16.27 -29.50
N ALA A 18 -11.86 15.95 -28.21
CA ALA A 18 -12.92 16.50 -27.35
C ALA A 18 -12.46 17.70 -26.51
N LEU A 19 -11.16 18.03 -26.55
CA LEU A 19 -10.66 19.30 -26.01
C LEU A 19 -10.88 20.38 -27.08
N PRO A 20 -11.29 21.61 -26.69
CA PRO A 20 -11.42 22.70 -27.64
C PRO A 20 -10.11 22.86 -28.40
N GLU A 21 -10.20 22.88 -29.74
CA GLU A 21 -9.07 22.90 -30.68
C GLU A 21 -8.02 23.92 -30.25
N ALA A 22 -6.95 23.44 -29.60
CA ALA A 22 -5.71 24.17 -29.57
C ALA A 22 -4.98 23.75 -30.84
N GLU A 23 -4.95 24.63 -31.84
CA GLU A 23 -4.20 24.49 -33.11
C GLU A 23 -2.68 24.49 -32.89
N ASP A 24 -2.16 23.75 -31.90
CA ASP A 24 -0.74 23.77 -31.57
C ASP A 24 -0.04 22.48 -32.01
N SER A 25 0.37 22.48 -33.30
CA SER A 25 1.12 21.37 -33.92
C SER A 25 2.45 21.03 -33.21
N GLN A 26 2.90 21.87 -32.27
CA GLN A 26 4.11 21.64 -31.49
C GLN A 26 3.84 20.72 -30.29
N ALA A 27 2.68 20.85 -29.63
CA ALA A 27 2.25 19.96 -28.56
C ALA A 27 2.13 18.51 -29.05
N ASP A 28 1.52 18.31 -30.22
CA ASP A 28 1.34 16.99 -30.84
C ASP A 28 2.68 16.30 -31.10
N LYS A 29 3.68 17.05 -31.59
CA LYS A 29 5.03 16.52 -31.84
C LYS A 29 5.79 16.18 -30.55
N ILE A 30 5.58 16.92 -29.46
CA ILE A 30 6.18 16.60 -28.16
C ILE A 30 5.52 15.33 -27.59
N ILE A 31 4.20 15.21 -27.73
CA ILE A 31 3.44 14.02 -27.32
C ILE A 31 3.90 12.79 -28.12
N GLU A 32 4.05 12.88 -29.44
CA GLU A 32 4.58 11.78 -30.26
C GLU A 32 5.97 11.32 -29.82
N ARG A 33 6.85 12.26 -29.44
CA ARG A 33 8.18 11.94 -28.91
C ARG A 33 8.13 11.32 -27.51
N MET A 34 7.23 11.78 -26.63
CA MET A 34 7.00 11.13 -25.34
C MET A 34 6.49 9.69 -25.50
N LEU A 35 5.64 9.44 -26.49
CA LEU A 35 5.13 8.10 -26.79
C LEU A 35 6.25 7.16 -27.28
N ALA A 36 7.27 7.69 -27.95
CA ALA A 36 8.42 6.93 -28.43
C ALA A 36 9.49 6.68 -27.34
N ALA A 37 9.64 7.57 -26.36
CA ALA A 37 10.65 7.50 -25.29
C ALA A 37 10.09 7.96 -23.93
N PRO A 38 9.23 7.15 -23.27
CA PRO A 38 8.42 7.58 -22.12
C PRO A 38 9.19 7.88 -20.83
N THR A 39 10.49 7.58 -20.78
CA THR A 39 11.36 7.82 -19.62
C THR A 39 12.37 8.95 -19.84
N ASP A 40 12.33 9.65 -20.97
CA ASP A 40 13.26 10.74 -21.26
C ASP A 40 12.83 12.04 -20.57
N VAL A 41 13.57 12.39 -19.52
CA VAL A 41 13.33 13.56 -18.66
C VAL A 41 13.36 14.87 -19.44
N LYS A 42 14.14 14.95 -20.53
CA LYS A 42 14.21 16.17 -21.36
C LYS A 42 12.88 16.45 -22.07
N ILE A 43 12.12 15.42 -22.41
CA ILE A 43 10.83 15.60 -23.08
C ILE A 43 9.77 16.12 -22.08
N VAL A 44 9.88 15.73 -20.81
CA VAL A 44 9.03 16.26 -19.72
C VAL A 44 9.34 17.73 -19.44
N GLU A 45 10.61 18.12 -19.49
CA GLU A 45 11.06 19.52 -19.36
C GLU A 45 10.58 20.38 -20.54
N GLU A 46 10.65 19.88 -21.78
CA GLU A 46 10.11 20.55 -22.97
C GLU A 46 8.58 20.76 -22.86
N LEU A 47 7.84 19.76 -22.36
CA LEU A 47 6.39 19.87 -22.12
C LEU A 47 6.07 20.93 -21.04
N PHE A 48 6.91 21.03 -20.01
CA PHE A 48 6.79 22.05 -18.96
C PHE A 48 7.02 23.46 -19.49
N GLN A 49 7.99 23.64 -20.39
CA GLN A 49 8.24 24.94 -21.02
C GLN A 49 7.15 25.34 -22.02
N HIS A 50 6.51 24.37 -22.67
CA HIS A 50 5.44 24.62 -23.65
C HIS A 50 4.11 25.03 -22.99
N TYR A 51 3.72 24.37 -21.90
CA TYR A 51 2.54 24.77 -21.14
C TYR A 51 2.89 25.87 -20.12
N GLN A 52 2.83 27.13 -20.54
CA GLN A 52 3.05 28.30 -19.65
C GLN A 52 2.04 28.39 -18.50
N ASP A 53 0.90 27.70 -18.60
CA ASP A 53 -0.07 27.55 -17.52
C ASP A 53 0.16 26.25 -16.75
N THR A 54 0.59 26.41 -15.49
CA THR A 54 0.81 25.31 -14.53
C THR A 54 -0.40 24.38 -14.38
N LYS A 55 -1.63 24.88 -14.59
CA LYS A 55 -2.85 24.09 -14.48
C LYS A 55 -3.01 23.11 -15.64
N GLN A 56 -2.65 23.52 -16.86
CA GLN A 56 -2.63 22.68 -18.06
C GLN A 56 -1.54 21.60 -17.95
N PHE A 57 -0.34 21.99 -17.49
CA PHE A 57 0.76 21.05 -17.23
C PHE A 57 0.40 20.00 -16.16
N CYS A 58 -0.18 20.42 -15.04
CA CYS A 58 -0.65 19.50 -13.99
C CYS A 58 -1.77 18.57 -14.47
N LEU A 59 -2.62 19.01 -15.41
CA LEU A 59 -3.67 18.17 -15.99
C LEU A 59 -3.09 17.12 -16.95
N ALA A 60 -2.08 17.48 -17.74
CA ALA A 60 -1.33 16.56 -18.60
C ALA A 60 -0.60 15.49 -17.76
N LEU A 61 0.08 15.90 -16.68
CA LEU A 61 0.72 14.97 -15.74
C LEU A 61 -0.28 14.05 -15.03
N LYS A 62 -1.41 14.60 -14.52
CA LYS A 62 -2.47 13.80 -13.90
C LYS A 62 -3.03 12.77 -14.88
N THR A 63 -3.13 13.11 -16.16
CA THR A 63 -3.59 12.19 -17.20
C THR A 63 -2.56 11.09 -17.45
N HIS A 64 -1.26 11.41 -17.49
CA HIS A 64 -0.17 10.44 -17.62
C HIS A 64 -0.08 9.46 -16.43
N PHE A 65 -0.11 9.97 -15.20
CA PHE A 65 -0.14 9.12 -13.99
C PHE A 65 -1.41 8.28 -13.87
N ARG A 66 -2.55 8.81 -14.34
CA ARG A 66 -3.80 8.04 -14.40
C ARG A 66 -3.71 6.93 -15.44
N ILE A 67 -3.03 7.14 -16.57
CA ILE A 67 -2.77 6.10 -17.57
C ILE A 67 -1.86 5.00 -17.01
N LEU A 68 -0.83 5.34 -16.23
CA LEU A 68 -0.02 4.36 -15.50
C LEU A 68 -0.84 3.57 -14.46
N SER A 69 -1.77 4.24 -13.75
CA SER A 69 -2.70 3.56 -12.84
C SER A 69 -3.70 2.63 -13.56
N LEU A 70 -3.98 2.89 -14.84
CA LEU A 70 -4.88 2.10 -15.68
C LEU A 70 -4.15 0.96 -16.40
N SER A 71 -2.88 1.10 -16.78
CA SER A 71 -2.05 -0.01 -17.24
C SER A 71 -1.83 -1.03 -16.13
N ASP A 72 -1.75 -0.58 -14.87
CA ASP A 72 -1.78 -1.44 -13.69
C ASP A 72 -3.12 -2.18 -13.53
N ARG A 73 -4.24 -1.58 -13.95
CA ARG A 73 -5.54 -2.29 -14.05
C ARG A 73 -5.59 -3.31 -15.19
N GLN A 74 -4.81 -3.15 -16.25
CA GLN A 74 -4.73 -4.11 -17.35
C GLN A 74 -3.77 -5.29 -17.06
N SER A 75 -2.88 -5.17 -16.08
CA SER A 75 -2.08 -6.30 -15.57
C SER A 75 -2.92 -7.33 -14.76
N ARG A 76 -4.23 -7.08 -14.59
CA ARG A 76 -5.25 -8.04 -14.15
C ARG A 76 -5.42 -9.16 -15.18
N LEU A 77 -4.36 -9.92 -15.45
CA LEU A 77 -4.50 -11.30 -15.89
C LEU A 77 -5.33 -11.99 -14.81
N SER A 78 -6.58 -12.30 -15.16
CA SER A 78 -7.46 -13.08 -14.31
C SER A 78 -6.81 -14.44 -14.11
N PHE A 79 -6.20 -14.64 -12.94
CA PHE A 79 -6.05 -16.00 -12.43
C PHE A 79 -7.47 -16.52 -12.26
N SER A 80 -7.85 -17.45 -13.11
CA SER A 80 -9.11 -18.18 -13.01
C SER A 80 -8.84 -19.39 -12.13
N LEU A 81 -8.64 -19.16 -10.83
CA LEU A 81 -8.65 -20.26 -9.88
C LEU A 81 -9.97 -21.02 -10.02
N ASN A 82 -9.92 -22.33 -9.82
CA ASN A 82 -11.08 -23.18 -9.99
C ASN A 82 -12.18 -22.75 -8.98
N SER A 83 -13.29 -22.23 -9.50
CA SER A 83 -14.41 -21.73 -8.69
C SER A 83 -15.02 -22.82 -7.79
N SER A 84 -14.93 -24.09 -8.18
CA SER A 84 -15.39 -25.22 -7.36
C SER A 84 -14.55 -25.44 -6.09
N LYS A 85 -13.34 -24.87 -6.04
CA LYS A 85 -12.45 -24.91 -4.87
C LYS A 85 -12.55 -23.63 -4.02
N SER A 86 -13.59 -22.82 -4.19
CA SER A 86 -13.79 -21.64 -3.35
C SER A 86 -14.09 -22.04 -1.92
N LEU A 87 -13.47 -21.39 -0.94
CA LEU A 87 -13.67 -21.70 0.47
C LEU A 87 -15.08 -21.27 0.93
N GLY A 88 -15.93 -22.25 1.25
CA GLY A 88 -17.27 -22.04 1.80
C GLY A 88 -17.25 -21.54 3.26
N LYS A 89 -18.38 -20.98 3.73
CA LYS A 89 -18.50 -20.28 5.03
C LYS A 89 -18.22 -21.11 6.28
N ASP A 90 -18.24 -22.44 6.18
CA ASP A 90 -18.07 -23.36 7.31
C ASP A 90 -17.14 -24.54 6.97
N GLU A 91 -16.33 -24.39 5.92
CA GLU A 91 -15.38 -25.42 5.47
C GLU A 91 -14.27 -25.67 6.50
N ASN A 92 -13.93 -26.94 6.70
CA ASN A 92 -12.83 -27.31 7.59
C ASN A 92 -11.50 -27.28 6.83
N ILE A 93 -10.66 -26.30 7.19
CA ILE A 93 -9.34 -26.11 6.57
C ILE A 93 -8.20 -26.84 7.28
N LYS A 94 -8.47 -27.63 8.33
CA LYS A 94 -7.43 -28.34 9.09
C LYS A 94 -6.70 -29.34 8.19
N GLY A 95 -5.38 -29.22 8.10
CA GLY A 95 -4.54 -30.07 7.26
C GLY A 95 -4.69 -29.82 5.77
N LYS A 96 -5.26 -28.68 5.37
CA LYS A 96 -5.51 -28.31 3.97
C LYS A 96 -4.54 -27.27 3.45
N THR A 97 -4.31 -27.27 2.14
CA THR A 97 -3.55 -26.22 1.44
C THR A 97 -4.51 -25.15 0.94
N ILE A 98 -4.33 -23.93 1.44
CA ILE A 98 -5.22 -22.79 1.18
C ILE A 98 -4.49 -21.74 0.35
N VAL A 99 -5.07 -21.35 -0.79
CA VAL A 99 -4.59 -20.26 -1.62
C VAL A 99 -5.33 -18.98 -1.27
N VAL A 100 -4.60 -17.98 -0.76
CA VAL A 100 -5.13 -16.65 -0.53
C VAL A 100 -4.73 -15.74 -1.68
N THR A 101 -5.71 -15.19 -2.40
CA THR A 101 -5.43 -14.30 -3.54
C THR A 101 -5.56 -12.84 -3.14
N SER A 102 -4.54 -12.02 -3.41
CA SER A 102 -4.66 -10.57 -3.27
C SER A 102 -4.77 -9.90 -4.64
N ARG A 103 -5.85 -9.14 -4.81
CA ARG A 103 -6.05 -8.20 -5.94
C ARG A 103 -5.90 -6.73 -5.51
N MET A 104 -5.40 -6.51 -4.29
CA MET A 104 -5.29 -5.19 -3.66
C MET A 104 -3.90 -4.58 -3.88
N GLY A 105 -3.75 -3.30 -3.57
CA GLY A 105 -2.45 -2.62 -3.54
C GLY A 105 -1.51 -3.23 -2.49
N LYS A 106 -0.24 -2.79 -2.49
CA LYS A 106 0.76 -3.32 -1.54
C LYS A 106 0.36 -2.97 -0.11
N GLU A 107 -0.10 -1.75 0.11
CA GLU A 107 -0.52 -1.20 1.39
C GLU A 107 -1.68 -2.00 2.00
N GLU A 108 -2.77 -2.19 1.27
CA GLU A 108 -3.93 -2.90 1.80
C GLU A 108 -3.64 -4.39 1.99
N THR A 109 -2.83 -4.97 1.12
CA THR A 109 -2.38 -6.36 1.28
C THR A 109 -1.56 -6.52 2.56
N LEU A 110 -0.62 -5.61 2.87
CA LEU A 110 0.13 -5.62 4.12
C LEU A 110 -0.76 -5.52 5.35
N ILE A 111 -1.81 -4.70 5.30
CA ILE A 111 -2.78 -4.59 6.39
C ILE A 111 -3.55 -5.91 6.57
N ALA A 112 -4.02 -6.49 5.47
CA ALA A 112 -4.86 -7.69 5.51
C ALA A 112 -4.09 -8.98 5.84
N ILE A 113 -2.78 -9.04 5.58
CA ILE A 113 -1.92 -10.18 5.98
C ILE A 113 -1.98 -10.44 7.50
N ARG A 114 -2.34 -9.44 8.31
CA ARG A 114 -2.57 -9.62 9.75
C ARG A 114 -3.45 -10.83 10.08
N PHE A 115 -4.45 -11.11 9.25
CA PHE A 115 -5.40 -12.20 9.48
C PHE A 115 -4.81 -13.59 9.25
N PHE A 116 -3.60 -13.70 8.69
CA PHE A 116 -2.95 -14.99 8.43
C PHE A 116 -2.62 -15.73 9.71
N LYS A 117 -2.37 -15.03 10.82
CA LYS A 117 -2.19 -15.67 12.13
C LYS A 117 -3.46 -16.40 12.57
N GLN A 118 -4.62 -15.77 12.46
CA GLN A 118 -5.90 -16.39 12.80
C GLN A 118 -6.26 -17.52 11.84
N LEU A 119 -5.93 -17.35 10.55
CA LEU A 119 -6.08 -18.42 9.56
C LEU A 119 -5.20 -19.63 9.92
N TRP A 120 -3.95 -19.38 10.34
CA TRP A 120 -3.02 -20.43 10.77
C TRP A 120 -3.46 -21.13 12.06
N GLU A 121 -4.12 -20.43 12.98
CA GLU A 121 -4.69 -21.02 14.20
C GLU A 121 -5.77 -22.09 13.90
N LYS A 122 -6.38 -22.07 12.70
CA LYS A 122 -7.26 -23.14 12.20
C LYS A 122 -6.51 -24.39 11.72
N LYS A 123 -5.18 -24.39 11.80
CA LYS A 123 -4.25 -25.49 11.49
C LYS A 123 -4.32 -25.98 10.03
N PRO A 124 -4.30 -25.10 9.01
CA PRO A 124 -4.05 -25.53 7.64
C PRO A 124 -2.69 -26.22 7.54
N GLN A 125 -2.52 -27.06 6.52
CA GLN A 125 -1.20 -27.62 6.20
C GLN A 125 -0.29 -26.53 5.64
N LYS A 126 -0.84 -25.68 4.77
CA LYS A 126 -0.09 -24.63 4.07
C LYS A 126 -1.00 -23.45 3.71
N ILE A 127 -0.46 -22.24 3.82
CA ILE A 127 -1.10 -21.02 3.32
C ILE A 127 -0.21 -20.46 2.20
N LEU A 128 -0.78 -20.29 1.03
CA LEU A 128 -0.12 -19.75 -0.16
C LEU A 128 -0.69 -18.37 -0.46
N LEU A 129 0.11 -17.32 -0.39
CA LEU A 129 -0.29 -15.98 -0.84
C LEU A 129 0.06 -15.82 -2.32
N LEU A 130 -0.96 -15.57 -3.15
CA LEU A 130 -0.82 -15.18 -4.54
C LEU A 130 -1.17 -13.68 -4.67
N PRO A 131 -0.17 -12.78 -4.60
CA PRO A 131 -0.40 -11.35 -4.80
C PRO A 131 -0.43 -11.01 -6.30
N LEU A 132 -0.77 -9.75 -6.62
CA LEU A 132 -0.62 -9.20 -7.97
C LEU A 132 0.83 -9.37 -8.45
N ARG A 133 0.99 -9.66 -9.75
CA ARG A 133 2.31 -9.93 -10.35
C ARG A 133 3.37 -8.87 -10.01
N PRO A 134 3.08 -7.55 -10.11
CA PRO A 134 4.07 -6.52 -9.81
C PRO A 134 4.51 -6.48 -8.33
N HIS A 135 3.78 -7.14 -7.42
CA HIS A 135 4.01 -7.05 -5.98
C HIS A 135 4.68 -8.30 -5.38
N ARG A 136 4.98 -9.33 -6.19
CA ARG A 136 5.46 -10.62 -5.69
C ARG A 136 6.80 -10.54 -4.99
N GLU A 137 7.79 -9.96 -5.64
CA GLU A 137 9.14 -9.82 -5.08
C GLU A 137 9.12 -9.00 -3.79
N PHE A 138 8.28 -7.95 -3.76
CA PHE A 138 8.02 -7.19 -2.55
C PHE A 138 7.51 -8.07 -1.41
N PHE A 139 6.44 -8.84 -1.63
CA PHE A 139 5.87 -9.69 -0.58
C PHE A 139 6.78 -10.86 -0.20
N LYS A 140 7.54 -11.43 -1.13
CA LYS A 140 8.57 -12.44 -0.82
C LYS A 140 9.62 -11.88 0.14
N SER A 141 10.07 -10.65 -0.10
CA SER A 141 11.05 -9.95 0.75
C SER A 141 10.45 -9.61 2.12
N VAL A 142 9.30 -8.93 2.16
CA VAL A 142 8.69 -8.47 3.43
C VAL A 142 8.21 -9.62 4.31
N LEU A 143 7.77 -10.72 3.72
CA LEU A 143 7.32 -11.91 4.45
C LEU A 143 8.42 -12.98 4.56
N GLN A 144 9.65 -12.67 4.17
CA GLN A 144 10.77 -13.57 4.32
C GLN A 144 10.93 -13.95 5.81
N GLY A 145 11.03 -15.24 6.09
CA GLY A 145 11.13 -15.76 7.46
C GLY A 145 9.80 -15.90 8.20
N GLN A 146 8.68 -15.41 7.66
CA GLN A 146 7.36 -15.71 8.22
C GLN A 146 6.95 -17.15 7.90
N ARG A 147 6.98 -18.03 8.90
CA ARG A 147 6.63 -19.45 8.73
C ARG A 147 5.16 -19.71 8.39
N LEU A 148 4.30 -18.70 8.52
CA LEU A 148 2.85 -18.86 8.39
C LEU A 148 2.37 -18.88 6.92
N VAL A 149 3.16 -18.32 6.00
CA VAL A 149 2.73 -18.08 4.62
C VAL A 149 3.88 -18.22 3.64
N GLU A 150 3.60 -18.85 2.50
CA GLU A 150 4.50 -18.86 1.35
C GLU A 150 3.96 -17.97 0.24
N VAL A 151 4.78 -17.08 -0.29
CA VAL A 151 4.41 -16.22 -1.44
C VAL A 151 4.74 -16.94 -2.74
N ILE A 152 3.75 -17.06 -3.64
CA ILE A 152 3.87 -17.83 -4.88
C ILE A 152 3.77 -16.97 -6.16
N ASP A 153 4.43 -17.42 -7.22
CA ASP A 153 4.54 -16.73 -8.52
C ASP A 153 3.49 -17.14 -9.56
N GLY A 154 2.49 -17.91 -9.18
CA GLY A 154 1.52 -18.41 -10.13
C GLY A 154 0.39 -19.14 -9.45
N GLU A 155 -0.54 -19.61 -10.26
CA GLU A 155 -1.53 -20.56 -9.78
C GLU A 155 -0.83 -21.85 -9.36
N PRO A 156 -1.03 -22.34 -8.13
CA PRO A 156 -0.42 -23.58 -7.68
C PRO A 156 -1.09 -24.78 -8.36
N GLN A 157 -0.31 -25.82 -8.66
CA GLN A 157 -0.82 -27.05 -9.28
C GLN A 157 -1.80 -27.78 -8.36
N GLU A 158 -1.50 -27.82 -7.06
CA GLU A 158 -2.30 -28.51 -6.05
C GLU A 158 -2.66 -27.58 -4.90
N TYR A 159 -3.95 -27.54 -4.59
CA TYR A 159 -4.54 -26.86 -3.45
C TYR A 159 -5.93 -27.42 -3.18
N ASP A 160 -6.40 -27.33 -1.94
CA ASP A 160 -7.74 -27.76 -1.55
C ASP A 160 -8.74 -26.62 -1.73
N PHE A 161 -8.39 -25.43 -1.25
CA PHE A 161 -9.28 -24.27 -1.25
C PHE A 161 -8.58 -23.00 -1.68
N HIS A 162 -9.36 -22.03 -2.17
CA HIS A 162 -8.92 -20.66 -2.34
C HIS A 162 -9.90 -19.65 -1.73
N ILE A 163 -9.36 -18.51 -1.29
CA ILE A 163 -10.14 -17.40 -0.75
C ILE A 163 -9.53 -16.05 -1.17
N PRO A 164 -10.32 -15.07 -1.62
CA PRO A 164 -9.83 -13.71 -1.80
C PRO A 164 -9.43 -13.09 -0.45
N LEU A 165 -8.28 -12.43 -0.39
CA LEU A 165 -7.76 -11.79 0.83
C LEU A 165 -8.77 -10.80 1.42
N SER A 166 -9.51 -10.09 0.57
CA SER A 166 -10.58 -9.15 0.98
C SER A 166 -11.74 -9.82 1.72
N MET A 167 -11.95 -11.13 1.55
CA MET A 167 -13.00 -11.90 2.22
C MET A 167 -12.51 -12.61 3.49
N LEU A 168 -11.20 -12.57 3.76
CA LEU A 168 -10.60 -13.38 4.81
C LEU A 168 -11.11 -13.00 6.21
N SER A 169 -11.19 -11.70 6.51
CA SER A 169 -11.71 -11.22 7.81
C SER A 169 -13.17 -11.62 8.03
N GLN A 170 -13.98 -11.57 6.97
CA GLN A 170 -15.39 -11.98 7.00
C GLN A 170 -15.50 -13.49 7.24
N TRP A 171 -14.73 -14.30 6.52
CA TRP A 171 -14.73 -15.76 6.68
C TRP A 171 -14.29 -16.17 8.09
N LEU A 172 -13.25 -15.52 8.62
CA LEU A 172 -12.78 -15.73 9.99
C LEU A 172 -13.73 -15.19 11.07
N ARG A 173 -14.77 -14.42 10.69
CA ARG A 173 -15.71 -13.73 11.59
C ARG A 173 -14.95 -12.91 12.64
N VAL A 174 -13.96 -12.15 12.19
CA VAL A 174 -13.07 -11.38 13.08
C VAL A 174 -13.87 -10.36 13.89
N ASP A 175 -13.74 -10.43 15.21
CA ASP A 175 -14.08 -9.34 16.11
C ASP A 175 -12.85 -8.44 16.29
N PHE A 176 -12.90 -7.24 15.73
CA PHE A 176 -11.79 -6.27 15.78
C PHE A 176 -11.44 -5.86 17.22
N LYS A 177 -12.39 -5.94 18.16
CA LYS A 177 -12.14 -5.63 19.58
C LYS A 177 -11.30 -6.70 20.27
N GLN A 178 -11.33 -7.94 19.75
CA GLN A 178 -10.61 -9.08 20.31
C GLN A 178 -9.30 -9.39 19.56
N LEU A 179 -8.97 -8.60 18.53
CA LEU A 179 -7.72 -8.77 17.81
C LEU A 179 -6.53 -8.48 18.73
N LYS A 180 -5.63 -9.47 18.85
CA LYS A 180 -4.34 -9.27 19.53
C LYS A 180 -3.59 -8.14 18.85
N LYS A 181 -3.18 -7.12 19.61
CA LYS A 181 -2.55 -5.87 19.14
C LYS A 181 -1.04 -5.99 18.89
N THR A 182 -0.58 -7.15 18.44
CA THR A 182 0.84 -7.45 18.26
C THR A 182 1.36 -7.03 16.89
N PRO A 183 2.62 -6.54 16.80
CA PRO A 183 3.34 -6.43 15.54
C PRO A 183 3.37 -7.76 14.79
N TYR A 184 3.29 -7.71 13.47
CA TYR A 184 3.29 -8.90 12.60
C TYR A 184 4.16 -8.73 11.35
N LEU A 185 4.69 -7.54 11.08
CA LEU A 185 5.75 -7.33 10.11
C LEU A 185 7.08 -7.42 10.87
N GLN A 186 7.67 -8.61 10.85
CA GLN A 186 9.00 -8.82 11.42
C GLN A 186 10.03 -8.33 10.40
N LEU A 187 10.54 -7.12 10.63
CA LEU A 187 11.67 -6.60 9.90
C LEU A 187 12.86 -6.54 10.86
N ASP A 188 14.03 -6.98 10.39
CA ASP A 188 15.25 -7.05 11.19
C ASP A 188 15.53 -5.69 11.87
N GLN A 189 15.46 -5.62 13.20
CA GLN A 189 15.65 -4.38 13.97
C GLN A 189 17.12 -4.17 14.38
N SER A 190 18.05 -4.56 13.52
CA SER A 190 19.44 -4.86 13.91
C SER A 190 20.37 -3.67 14.09
N LYS A 191 19.89 -2.43 14.27
CA LYS A 191 20.77 -1.28 14.55
C LYS A 191 20.22 -0.43 15.69
N LYS A 192 20.78 -0.63 16.89
CA LYS A 192 20.77 0.40 17.95
C LYS A 192 21.45 1.66 17.41
N ARG A 193 20.84 2.82 17.63
CA ARG A 193 21.30 4.10 17.09
C ARG A 193 21.76 4.99 18.22
N GLU A 194 22.70 5.89 17.90
CA GLU A 194 23.27 6.83 18.87
C GLU A 194 22.31 7.97 19.24
N LYS A 195 21.41 8.36 18.33
CA LYS A 195 20.46 9.47 18.55
C LYS A 195 19.03 9.07 18.16
N PRO A 196 18.03 9.45 18.96
CA PRO A 196 16.64 9.17 18.64
C PRO A 196 16.18 10.03 17.45
N ARG A 197 15.39 9.46 16.56
CA ARG A 197 14.84 10.10 15.36
C ARG A 197 13.32 10.10 15.40
N VAL A 198 12.74 11.27 15.13
CA VAL A 198 11.30 11.43 14.94
C VAL A 198 11.03 11.56 13.45
N GLY A 199 10.14 10.70 12.93
CA GLY A 199 9.59 10.84 11.59
C GLY A 199 8.29 11.61 11.64
N VAL A 200 8.04 12.48 10.66
CA VAL A 200 6.77 13.21 10.53
C VAL A 200 6.21 13.00 9.12
N MET A 201 4.97 12.53 9.04
CA MET A 201 4.27 12.15 7.81
C MET A 201 2.85 12.72 7.82
N VAL A 202 2.75 14.01 7.58
CA VAL A 202 1.47 14.72 7.42
C VAL A 202 1.26 14.95 5.92
N LYS A 203 0.01 15.03 5.42
CA LYS A 203 -0.20 15.54 4.06
C LYS A 203 0.64 16.81 3.86
N ASP A 204 1.36 16.84 2.74
CA ASP A 204 2.32 17.89 2.33
C ASP A 204 3.76 17.75 2.88
N LEU A 205 4.05 16.80 3.75
CA LEU A 205 5.41 16.41 4.15
C LEU A 205 5.77 15.06 3.50
N GLN A 206 6.52 15.12 2.41
CA GLN A 206 7.12 13.93 1.80
C GLN A 206 8.10 13.30 2.79
N ILE A 207 8.10 11.98 2.87
CA ILE A 207 9.15 11.26 3.58
C ILE A 207 10.47 11.55 2.84
N GLU A 208 11.56 11.79 3.57
CA GLU A 208 12.89 11.53 3.04
C GLU A 208 13.04 10.02 2.84
N GLY A 209 12.67 9.54 1.65
CA GLY A 209 12.58 8.12 1.31
C GLY A 209 11.62 8.02 0.12
N GLY A 210 12.14 7.62 -1.03
CA GLY A 210 11.62 7.95 -2.36
C GLY A 210 10.20 7.47 -2.69
N GLU A 211 9.89 7.41 -3.98
CA GLU A 211 8.50 7.20 -4.42
C GLU A 211 7.99 5.78 -4.11
N LEU A 212 8.90 4.82 -3.93
CA LEU A 212 8.59 3.41 -3.74
C LEU A 212 8.20 3.08 -2.29
N ILE A 213 7.26 2.15 -2.11
CA ILE A 213 6.80 1.72 -0.78
C ILE A 213 7.93 1.08 0.03
N GLU A 214 8.84 0.39 -0.62
CA GLU A 214 10.02 -0.26 -0.04
C GLU A 214 10.89 0.77 0.68
N GLU A 215 11.21 1.86 -0.02
CA GLU A 215 12.04 2.95 0.49
C GLU A 215 11.37 3.65 1.67
N LYS A 216 10.03 3.81 1.60
CA LYS A 216 9.24 4.39 2.69
C LYS A 216 9.19 3.47 3.91
N ILE A 217 9.04 2.16 3.71
CA ILE A 217 9.11 1.18 4.81
C ILE A 217 10.50 1.25 5.45
N ASP A 218 11.55 1.24 4.65
CA ASP A 218 12.92 1.33 5.15
C ASP A 218 13.20 2.64 5.87
N ALA A 219 12.66 3.76 5.38
CA ALA A 219 12.69 5.04 6.08
C ALA A 219 11.94 4.98 7.41
N ILE A 220 10.73 4.41 7.44
CA ILE A 220 9.91 4.29 8.68
C ILE A 220 10.64 3.46 9.74
N ARG A 221 11.33 2.38 9.35
CA ARG A 221 12.17 1.57 10.25
C ARG A 221 13.25 2.38 10.95
N THR A 222 13.60 3.53 10.39
CA THR A 222 14.66 4.37 10.90
C THR A 222 14.23 5.31 12.04
N TYR A 223 12.94 5.40 12.32
CA TYR A 223 12.40 6.29 13.34
C TYR A 223 12.10 5.55 14.65
N ASP A 224 12.39 6.21 15.77
CA ASP A 224 12.01 5.73 17.11
C ASP A 224 10.54 6.07 17.40
N VAL A 225 10.08 7.22 16.89
CA VAL A 225 8.69 7.67 16.94
C VAL A 225 8.27 8.19 15.58
N LEU A 226 7.11 7.77 15.09
CA LEU A 226 6.49 8.27 13.86
C LEU A 226 5.24 9.09 14.20
N VAL A 227 5.18 10.35 13.75
CA VAL A 227 3.96 11.16 13.78
C VAL A 227 3.37 11.16 12.38
N VAL A 228 2.14 10.71 12.21
CA VAL A 228 1.55 10.48 10.88
C VAL A 228 0.06 10.78 10.87
N GLU A 229 -0.47 11.30 9.77
CA GLU A 229 -1.94 11.39 9.60
C GLU A 229 -2.57 9.99 9.47
N GLU A 230 -3.87 9.91 9.74
CA GLU A 230 -4.60 8.66 9.51
C GLU A 230 -4.43 8.13 8.08
N GLY A 231 -4.06 6.86 7.96
CA GLY A 231 -3.82 6.25 6.65
C GLY A 231 -3.01 4.96 6.72
N PRO A 232 -2.64 4.40 5.55
CA PRO A 232 -1.95 3.11 5.49
C PRO A 232 -0.61 3.09 6.23
N TRP A 233 0.13 4.20 6.22
CA TRP A 233 1.45 4.29 6.87
C TRP A 233 1.37 4.15 8.40
N ALA A 234 0.31 4.66 9.01
CA ALA A 234 0.05 4.43 10.42
C ALA A 234 -0.17 2.94 10.73
N HIS A 235 -0.87 2.22 9.86
CA HIS A 235 -1.03 0.77 10.00
C HIS A 235 0.28 0.02 9.79
N ILE A 236 1.07 0.37 8.77
CA ILE A 236 2.34 -0.28 8.47
C ILE A 236 3.33 -0.07 9.63
N ALA A 237 3.46 1.16 10.13
CA ALA A 237 4.31 1.47 11.28
C ALA A 237 3.89 0.69 12.54
N GLY A 238 2.58 0.64 12.83
CA GLY A 238 2.04 -0.17 13.92
C GLY A 238 2.29 -1.68 13.73
N ALA A 239 2.16 -2.18 12.51
CA ALA A 239 2.42 -3.58 12.16
C ALA A 239 3.89 -3.97 12.35
N MET A 240 4.80 -3.01 12.24
CA MET A 240 6.24 -3.15 12.51
C MET A 240 6.60 -2.93 13.99
N GLY A 241 5.64 -2.49 14.82
CA GLY A 241 5.86 -2.17 16.23
C GLY A 241 6.57 -0.84 16.48
N ILE A 242 6.64 0.05 15.48
CA ILE A 242 7.18 1.39 15.65
C ILE A 242 6.22 2.20 16.53
N LYS A 243 6.76 2.99 17.48
CA LYS A 243 5.93 3.89 18.29
C LYS A 243 5.33 4.94 17.36
N THR A 244 4.01 5.06 17.33
CA THR A 244 3.33 5.91 16.35
C THR A 244 2.29 6.80 17.01
N LEU A 245 2.27 8.08 16.63
CA LEU A 245 1.23 9.05 16.92
C LEU A 245 0.41 9.29 15.65
N VAL A 246 -0.87 8.92 15.68
CA VAL A 246 -1.77 9.08 14.54
C VAL A 246 -2.61 10.32 14.73
N LEU A 247 -2.40 11.30 13.85
CA LEU A 247 -3.14 12.55 13.82
C LEU A 247 -4.50 12.31 13.17
N LEU A 248 -5.56 12.37 13.98
CA LEU A 248 -6.92 12.15 13.51
C LEU A 248 -7.49 13.42 12.88
N SER A 249 -8.24 13.24 11.80
CA SER A 249 -9.11 14.30 11.29
C SER A 249 -10.32 14.49 12.21
N GLU A 250 -11.14 15.52 11.93
CA GLU A 250 -12.39 15.74 12.65
C GLU A 250 -13.38 14.56 12.51
N LYS A 251 -13.27 13.80 11.42
CA LYS A 251 -14.11 12.63 11.11
C LYS A 251 -13.20 11.45 10.78
N PRO A 252 -12.58 10.83 11.79
CA PRO A 252 -11.60 9.78 11.56
C PRO A 252 -12.26 8.56 10.93
N SER A 253 -11.44 7.79 10.20
CA SER A 253 -11.82 6.46 9.74
C SER A 253 -12.14 5.53 10.92
N PHE A 254 -13.07 4.59 10.72
CA PHE A 254 -13.50 3.64 11.75
C PHE A 254 -12.36 2.78 12.33
N TRP A 255 -11.25 2.69 11.60
CA TRP A 255 -10.02 2.01 12.02
C TRP A 255 -9.33 2.69 13.22
N TRP A 256 -9.56 3.98 13.44
CA TRP A 256 -8.80 4.79 14.39
C TRP A 256 -9.61 5.30 15.59
N ASP A 257 -10.90 5.00 15.64
CA ASP A 257 -11.79 5.45 16.70
C ASP A 257 -11.58 4.57 17.97
N ASP A 258 -12.36 3.51 18.13
CA ASP A 258 -12.22 2.54 19.24
C ASP A 258 -11.41 1.29 18.87
N ASN A 259 -10.99 1.17 17.61
CA ASN A 259 -10.43 -0.06 17.04
C ASN A 259 -8.92 0.01 16.82
N ILE A 260 -8.16 0.70 17.68
CA ILE A 260 -6.70 0.78 17.54
C ILE A 260 -6.11 -0.63 17.54
N LEU A 261 -5.57 -1.04 16.39
CA LEU A 261 -5.12 -2.40 16.13
C LEU A 261 -3.70 -2.69 16.66
N TYR A 262 -2.99 -1.72 17.23
CA TYR A 262 -1.57 -1.86 17.57
C TYR A 262 -1.27 -1.22 18.92
N ASP A 263 -0.52 -1.92 19.77
CA ASP A 263 -0.13 -1.38 21.08
C ASP A 263 0.86 -0.22 20.95
N SER A 264 1.62 -0.16 19.84
CA SER A 264 2.59 0.91 19.59
C SER A 264 1.95 2.21 19.09
N VAL A 265 0.66 2.19 18.74
CA VAL A 265 -0.06 3.32 18.14
C VAL A 265 -0.89 4.05 19.20
N THR A 266 -0.79 5.38 19.20
CA THR A 266 -1.63 6.28 20.00
C THR A 266 -2.27 7.30 19.07
N THR A 267 -3.57 7.55 19.22
CA THR A 267 -4.30 8.53 18.41
C THR A 267 -4.31 9.91 19.07
N VAL A 268 -4.25 10.95 18.26
CA VAL A 268 -4.23 12.35 18.71
C VAL A 268 -5.33 13.11 17.97
N ARG A 269 -6.31 13.62 18.73
CA ARG A 269 -7.40 14.47 18.23
C ARG A 269 -7.08 15.94 18.41
N ASP A 270 -7.74 16.79 17.62
CA ASP A 270 -7.61 18.24 17.70
C ASP A 270 -6.15 18.74 17.68
N TRP A 271 -5.25 17.98 17.06
CA TRP A 271 -3.81 18.21 17.11
C TRP A 271 -3.40 19.60 16.56
N LYS A 272 -4.18 20.14 15.62
CA LYS A 272 -3.99 21.50 15.09
C LYS A 272 -4.20 22.60 16.14
N LYS A 273 -5.05 22.34 17.14
CA LYS A 273 -5.34 23.27 18.25
C LYS A 273 -4.41 23.04 19.45
N ASN A 274 -3.79 21.86 19.54
CA ASN A 274 -3.04 21.41 20.72
C ASN A 274 -1.59 20.99 20.37
N GLN A 275 -0.86 21.82 19.61
CA GLN A 275 0.50 21.50 19.16
C GLN A 275 1.50 21.29 20.31
N ILE A 276 1.35 22.04 21.42
CA ILE A 276 2.21 21.88 22.62
C ILE A 276 2.05 20.48 23.21
N GLN A 277 0.81 20.01 23.34
CA GLN A 277 0.51 18.67 23.84
C GLN A 277 1.06 17.60 22.88
N LEU A 278 0.98 17.79 21.57
CA LEU A 278 1.59 16.89 20.59
C LEU A 278 3.10 16.78 20.80
N CYS A 279 3.81 17.90 20.99
CA CYS A 279 5.25 17.90 21.27
C CYS A 279 5.59 17.16 22.58
N GLN A 280 4.77 17.31 23.62
CA GLN A 280 4.93 16.57 24.88
C GLN A 280 4.77 15.06 24.67
N LEU A 281 3.73 14.63 23.95
CA LEU A 281 3.49 13.22 23.62
C LEU A 281 4.63 12.61 22.78
N VAL A 282 5.21 13.37 21.85
CA VAL A 282 6.40 12.94 21.09
C VAL A 282 7.55 12.68 22.04
N LYS A 283 7.83 13.62 22.95
CA LYS A 283 8.90 13.49 23.94
C LYS A 283 8.69 12.27 24.85
N GLU A 284 7.49 12.10 25.41
CA GLU A 284 7.15 10.94 26.26
C GLU A 284 7.37 9.60 25.52
N LYS A 285 6.96 9.51 24.25
CA LYS A 285 7.21 8.30 23.45
C LYS A 285 8.69 8.07 23.18
N MET A 286 9.49 9.13 23.01
CA MET A 286 10.94 9.01 22.82
C MET A 286 11.62 8.49 24.09
N ASP A 287 11.30 9.08 25.23
CA ASP A 287 11.95 8.79 26.52
C ASP A 287 11.59 7.37 27.05
N GLY A 288 10.45 6.80 26.61
CA GLY A 288 10.01 5.47 27.02
C GLY A 288 9.37 5.48 28.42
N PRO A 289 8.89 4.34 28.94
CA PRO A 289 8.47 4.30 30.34
C PRO A 289 9.69 4.66 31.20
N GLU A 290 9.56 5.70 32.03
CA GLU A 290 10.55 5.98 33.07
C GLU A 290 10.73 4.66 33.83
N THR A 291 11.95 4.15 33.83
CA THR A 291 12.30 2.95 34.58
C THR A 291 12.37 3.37 36.05
N SER A 292 11.20 3.44 36.66
CA SER A 292 11.00 3.60 38.11
C SER A 292 11.33 2.30 38.84
#